data_AF-A0A220VG38-F1
#
_entry.id   AF-A0A220VG38-F1
#
_cell.length_a   1.000
_cell.length_b   1.000
_cell.length_c   1.000
_cell.angle_alpha   90.00
_cell.angle_beta   90.00
_cell.angle_gamma   90.00
#
_symmetry.space_group_name_H-M   'P 1'
#
loop_
_entity.id
_entity.type
_entity.pdbx_description
1 polymer ?
#
loop_
_entity_poly.entity_id
_entity_poly.type
_entity_poly.pdbx_seq_one_letter_code
_entity_poly.pdbx_strand_id
1 'polypeptide(L)'
;MTNPDEIVSDKENELSVLLVTKLDVTSYISVEDITVIQPDRNYLDIEANEQSYTIRSSITELLSSFPKYFYAFIVRLSSIPKKL
;
A
#
# COMPACT_ATOMS: atom_id res chain seq x y z
N MET A 1 -37.25 -3.61 24.22
CA MET A 1 -37.67 -3.59 22.81
C MET A 1 -36.68 -2.69 22.11
N THR A 2 -35.77 -3.25 21.33
CA THR A 2 -34.63 -2.52 20.72
C THR A 2 -34.99 -2.19 19.28
N ASN A 3 -34.71 -0.96 18.85
CA ASN A 3 -35.10 -0.39 17.56
C ASN A 3 -34.57 -1.22 16.37
N PRO A 4 -35.35 -1.38 15.28
CA PRO A 4 -34.95 -2.15 14.10
C PRO A 4 -34.06 -1.40 13.09
N ASP A 5 -33.63 -0.16 13.38
CA ASP A 5 -33.01 0.74 12.39
C ASP A 5 -31.48 0.94 12.54
N GLU A 6 -30.76 -0.02 13.10
CA GLU A 6 -29.28 -0.04 13.01
C GLU A 6 -28.81 -1.32 12.32
N ILE A 7 -28.88 -1.32 10.99
CA ILE A 7 -27.97 -2.09 10.16
C ILE A 7 -27.10 -1.09 9.42
N VAL A 8 -26.17 -0.46 10.16
CA VAL A 8 -25.01 0.15 9.54
C VAL A 8 -24.16 -0.99 9.03
N SER A 9 -24.37 -1.38 7.78
CA SER A 9 -23.45 -2.27 7.08
C SER A 9 -22.21 -1.45 6.71
N ASP A 10 -21.35 -1.20 7.70
CA ASP A 10 -19.96 -0.74 7.51
C ASP A 10 -19.13 -1.89 6.91
N LYS A 11 -19.48 -2.32 5.70
CA LYS A 11 -18.51 -3.02 4.86
C LYS A 11 -17.60 -1.97 4.24
N GLU A 12 -16.77 -1.37 5.09
CA GLU A 12 -15.58 -0.67 4.64
C GLU A 12 -14.79 -1.65 3.76
N ASN A 13 -14.46 -1.19 2.57
CA ASN A 13 -13.86 -1.99 1.51
C ASN A 13 -12.49 -2.50 1.97
N GLU A 14 -12.42 -3.74 2.48
CA GLU A 14 -11.18 -4.41 2.86
C GLU A 14 -10.38 -4.69 1.58
N LEU A 15 -9.37 -3.85 1.27
CA LEU A 15 -8.33 -4.31 0.35
C LEU A 15 -7.56 -5.41 1.06
N SER A 16 -7.84 -6.64 0.67
CA SER A 16 -7.07 -7.79 1.10
C SER A 16 -5.80 -7.96 0.24
N VAL A 17 -5.72 -7.36 -0.96
CA VAL A 17 -4.66 -7.64 -1.95
C VAL A 17 -4.32 -6.42 -2.82
N LEU A 18 -3.04 -6.17 -3.04
CA LEU A 18 -2.48 -5.27 -4.04
C LEU A 18 -2.12 -6.06 -5.32
N LEU A 19 -2.59 -5.55 -6.47
CA LEU A 19 -2.30 -6.11 -7.79
C LEU A 19 -1.09 -5.41 -8.42
N VAL A 20 -0.05 -6.18 -8.69
CA VAL A 20 1.16 -5.69 -9.35
C VAL A 20 1.34 -6.38 -10.69
N THR A 21 1.26 -5.63 -11.80
CA THR A 21 1.49 -6.18 -13.15
C THR A 21 2.85 -5.75 -13.69
N LYS A 22 3.69 -6.72 -14.07
CA LYS A 22 5.00 -6.51 -14.68
C LYS A 22 5.21 -7.50 -15.81
N LEU A 23 5.51 -7.00 -17.01
CA LEU A 23 5.75 -7.83 -18.21
C LEU A 23 4.62 -8.86 -18.46
N ASP A 24 3.37 -8.42 -18.39
CA ASP A 24 2.15 -9.23 -18.53
C ASP A 24 1.95 -10.33 -17.47
N VAL A 25 2.76 -10.33 -16.41
CA VAL A 25 2.57 -11.18 -15.22
C VAL A 25 1.94 -10.35 -14.11
N THR A 26 0.76 -10.77 -13.65
CA THR A 26 0.08 -10.17 -12.50
C THR A 26 0.40 -10.96 -11.24
N SER A 27 0.98 -10.27 -10.25
CA SER A 27 1.21 -10.76 -8.90
C SER A 27 0.17 -10.19 -7.95
N TYR A 28 -0.22 -10.99 -6.97
CA TYR A 28 -1.19 -10.67 -5.94
C TYR A 28 -0.44 -10.61 -4.61
N ILE A 29 -0.39 -9.44 -3.98
CA ILE A 29 0.37 -9.20 -2.75
C ILE A 29 -0.63 -8.90 -1.65
N SER A 30 -0.67 -9.66 -0.55
CA SER A 30 -1.52 -9.29 0.58
C SER A 30 -1.03 -7.97 1.18
N VAL A 31 -1.94 -7.05 1.48
CA VAL A 31 -1.55 -5.75 2.06
C VAL A 31 -0.91 -5.94 3.43
N GLU A 32 -1.30 -6.98 4.17
CA GLU A 32 -0.74 -7.32 5.48
C GLU A 32 0.73 -7.79 5.42
N ASP A 33 1.15 -8.28 4.26
CA ASP A 33 2.51 -8.76 4.02
C ASP A 33 3.47 -7.62 3.66
N ILE A 34 2.94 -6.44 3.31
CA ILE A 34 3.73 -5.28 2.88
C ILE A 34 4.39 -4.66 4.11
N THR A 35 5.72 -4.68 4.12
CA THR A 35 6.53 -4.07 5.18
C THR A 35 6.87 -2.62 4.87
N VAL A 36 7.24 -2.33 3.61
CA VAL A 36 7.68 -1.00 3.17
C VAL A 36 7.25 -0.73 1.73
N ILE A 37 6.83 0.50 1.46
CA ILE A 37 6.70 1.05 0.11
C ILE A 37 7.57 2.31 0.05
N GLN A 38 8.51 2.36 -0.89
CA GLN A 38 9.44 3.46 -1.03
C GLN A 38 9.56 3.95 -2.48
N PRO A 39 9.67 5.27 -2.70
CA PRO A 39 9.95 5.79 -4.03
C PRO A 39 11.41 5.54 -4.41
N ASP A 40 11.64 4.91 -5.58
CA ASP A 40 12.94 4.86 -6.26
C ASP A 40 12.83 5.49 -7.65
N ARG A 41 13.38 6.69 -7.79
CA ARG A 41 13.32 7.51 -9.02
C ARG A 41 11.88 7.69 -9.53
N ASN A 42 11.50 6.96 -10.59
CA ASN A 42 10.19 7.02 -11.26
C ASN A 42 9.34 5.77 -10.95
N TYR A 43 9.72 5.01 -9.95
CA TYR A 43 9.12 3.75 -9.56
C TYR A 43 8.83 3.74 -8.05
N LEU A 44 8.01 2.78 -7.63
CA LEU A 44 7.84 2.41 -6.24
C LEU A 44 8.40 1.00 -6.06
N ASP A 45 9.28 0.85 -5.08
CA ASP A 45 9.69 -0.45 -4.57
C ASP A 45 8.78 -0.82 -3.39
N ILE A 46 8.30 -2.06 -3.42
CA ILE A 46 7.39 -2.64 -2.44
C ILE A 46 8.06 -3.89 -1.90
N GLU A 47 8.39 -3.85 -0.62
CA GLU A 47 8.95 -4.99 0.12
C GLU A 47 7.80 -5.72 0.82
N ALA A 48 7.54 -6.97 0.42
CA ALA A 48 6.49 -7.80 1.01
C ALA A 48 7.01 -9.21 1.27
N ASN A 49 6.91 -9.67 2.52
CA ASN A 49 7.54 -10.92 2.98
C ASN A 49 9.02 -11.02 2.58
N GLU A 50 9.39 -12.07 1.84
CA GLU A 50 10.75 -12.34 1.33
C GLU A 50 10.93 -11.89 -0.14
N GLN A 51 10.05 -11.03 -0.65
CA GLN A 51 10.03 -10.61 -2.06
C GLN A 51 9.94 -9.10 -2.21
N SER A 52 10.63 -8.59 -3.24
CA SER A 52 10.63 -7.17 -3.61
C SER A 52 9.97 -6.99 -4.97
N TYR A 53 9.06 -6.04 -5.07
CA TYR A 53 8.33 -5.71 -6.28
C TYR A 53 8.58 -4.25 -6.67
N THR A 54 8.85 -4.01 -7.95
CA THR A 54 9.00 -2.64 -8.47
C THR A 54 7.88 -2.34 -9.45
N ILE A 55 7.13 -1.27 -9.20
CA ILE A 55 6.04 -0.79 -10.05
C ILE A 55 6.27 0.62 -10.56
N ARG A 56 5.75 0.93 -11.74
CA ARG A 56 5.76 2.29 -12.30
C ARG A 56 4.45 3.00 -11.94
N SER A 57 4.41 3.61 -10.77
CA SER A 57 3.27 4.41 -10.30
C SER A 57 3.75 5.51 -9.35
N SER A 58 2.91 6.50 -9.08
CA SER A 58 3.17 7.46 -8.01
C SER A 58 2.59 6.97 -6.67
N ILE A 59 3.16 7.43 -5.55
CA ILE A 59 2.64 7.05 -4.24
C ILE A 59 1.19 7.53 -4.05
N THR A 60 0.83 8.66 -4.66
CA THR A 60 -0.53 9.21 -4.63
C THR A 60 -1.53 8.31 -5.36
N GLU A 61 -1.18 7.81 -6.54
CA GLU A 61 -2.00 6.84 -7.29
C GLU A 61 -2.16 5.55 -6.49
N LEU A 62 -1.08 5.03 -5.92
CA LEU A 62 -1.13 3.84 -5.08
C LEU A 62 -2.06 4.06 -3.89
N LEU A 63 -1.87 5.13 -3.12
CA LEU A 63 -2.71 5.42 -1.94
C LEU A 63 -4.18 5.65 -2.29
N SER A 64 -4.49 6.17 -3.48
CA SER A 64 -5.88 6.31 -3.93
C SER A 64 -6.61 4.96 -4.11
N SER A 65 -5.84 3.88 -4.29
CA SER A 65 -6.37 2.51 -4.38
C SER A 65 -6.46 1.80 -3.03
N PHE A 66 -5.87 2.36 -1.96
CA PHE A 66 -5.90 1.74 -0.63
C PHE A 66 -7.16 2.15 0.14
N PRO A 67 -7.58 1.36 1.14
CA PRO A 67 -8.71 1.70 1.99
C PRO A 67 -8.43 2.99 2.77
N LYS A 68 -9.49 3.73 3.12
CA LYS A 68 -9.35 5.02 3.83
C LYS A 68 -8.66 4.91 5.19
N TYR A 69 -8.72 3.75 5.84
CA TYR A 69 -8.05 3.47 7.10
C TYR A 69 -6.55 3.16 6.94
N PHE A 70 -6.04 3.06 5.72
CA PHE A 70 -4.60 2.90 5.48
C PHE A 70 -3.90 4.24 5.73
N TYR A 71 -3.23 4.33 6.88
CA TYR A 71 -2.44 5.50 7.24
C TYR A 71 -1.04 5.40 6.64
N ALA A 72 -0.80 6.16 5.58
CA ALA A 72 0.54 6.31 5.03
C ALA A 72 1.39 7.24 5.91
N PHE A 73 2.39 6.70 6.61
CA PHE A 73 3.45 7.49 7.22
C PHE A 73 4.59 7.69 6.22
N ILE A 74 4.55 8.81 5.50
CA ILE A 74 5.65 9.19 4.61
C ILE A 74 6.79 9.74 5.47
N VAL A 75 7.75 8.87 5.83
CA VAL A 75 8.99 9.30 6.47
C VAL A 75 9.92 9.83 5.38
N ARG A 76 10.01 11.14 5.26
CA ARG A 76 11.06 11.77 4.46
C ARG A 76 12.37 11.58 5.20
N LEU A 77 13.16 10.58 4.83
CA LEU A 77 14.52 10.42 5.32
C LEU A 77 15.33 11.61 4.82
N SER A 78 15.37 12.68 5.60
CA SER A 78 16.36 13.74 5.49
C SER A 78 17.72 13.06 5.55
N SER A 79 18.50 13.18 4.48
CA SER A 79 19.82 12.56 4.32
C SER A 79 20.57 12.58 5.65
N ILE A 80 20.75 11.41 6.27
CA ILE A 80 21.73 11.27 7.35
C ILE A 80 23.06 11.62 6.68
N PRO A 81 23.77 12.69 7.09
CA PRO A 81 25.05 13.01 6.49
C PRO A 81 25.94 11.79 6.70
N LYS A 82 26.34 11.13 5.61
CA LYS A 82 27.44 10.18 5.66
C LYS A 82 28.63 10.98 6.17
N LYS A 83 29.03 10.74 7.43
CA LYS A 83 30.34 11.18 7.90
C LYS A 83 31.35 10.58 6.94
N LEU A 84 32.04 11.46 6.22
CA LEU A 84 33.30 11.17 5.53
C LEU A 84 34.34 10.71 6.54
#